data_AF-A0A9D1T0M8-F1
#
_entry.id   AF-A0A9D1T0M8-F1
#
_cell.length_a   1.000
_cell.length_b   1.000
_cell.length_c   1.000
_cell.angle_alpha   90.00
_cell.angle_beta   90.00
_cell.angle_gamma   90.00
#
_symmetry.space_group_name_H-M   'P 1'
#
loop_
_entity.id
_entity.type
_entity.pdbx_description
1 polymer ?
#
loop_
_entity_poly.entity_id
_entity_poly.type
_entity_poly.pdbx_seq_one_letter_code
_entity_poly.pdbx_strand_id
1 'polypeptide(L)'
;MKSESRILLSCLFAALAFPFAVPADAAFWRDDGKPRVVREAERRERERQDTQWTPENIRDNPELFLRDAIGACDLLKDKIEAQDIAFILLKKSAARKVDDAGSMIRRYTKFLEEAKKQYKLATAEGGSFPVTINGFELNEEELSDKVSDALERVELAEKQKATNSAIVKKVGIRQGVLKKKSRELRSIRRKLVLQLEQVKMNQALGEIDALSEVLGAIKDMAIEIDEDPTKLSLDDITEEDPDKARRQSAEDFLES
;
A
#
# COMPACT_ATOMS: atom_id res chain seq x y z
N MET A 1 26.08 -32.28 52.31
CA MET A 1 25.47 -31.49 53.41
C MET A 1 24.23 -30.85 52.81
N LYS A 2 23.01 -31.41 52.97
CA LYS A 2 22.15 -31.38 54.18
C LYS A 2 22.08 -29.94 54.75
N SER A 3 20.94 -29.29 54.95
CA SER A 3 19.57 -29.75 55.28
C SER A 3 18.57 -28.73 54.73
N GLU A 4 17.47 -29.12 54.08
CA GLU A 4 16.25 -29.67 54.68
C GLU A 4 15.61 -28.77 55.74
N SER A 5 14.41 -28.29 55.44
CA SER A 5 13.32 -28.14 56.41
C SER A 5 12.00 -28.28 55.67
N ARG A 6 11.67 -29.55 55.39
CA ARG A 6 10.30 -30.04 55.25
C ARG A 6 9.82 -30.41 56.65
N ILE A 7 8.61 -29.98 56.99
CA ILE A 7 7.73 -30.61 57.99
C ILE A 7 6.44 -30.84 57.18
N LEU A 8 6.13 -32.01 56.59
CA LEU A 8 5.84 -33.34 57.14
C LEU A 8 4.75 -33.33 58.23
N LEU A 9 3.55 -33.81 57.87
CA LEU A 9 2.90 -35.04 58.39
C LEU A 9 1.48 -35.11 57.76
N SER A 10 1.20 -36.07 56.87
CA SER A 10 0.72 -37.46 57.15
C SER A 10 -0.75 -37.48 57.55
N CYS A 11 -1.67 -38.12 56.84
CA CYS A 11 -1.90 -39.57 56.65
C CYS A 11 -3.13 -39.68 55.69
N LEU A 12 -3.47 -40.73 54.94
CA LEU A 12 -3.16 -42.15 54.94
C LEU A 12 -3.64 -42.72 53.57
N PHE A 13 -2.89 -43.70 53.05
CA PHE A 13 -3.28 -44.80 52.15
C PHE A 13 -4.74 -44.93 51.66
N ALA A 14 -4.92 -45.10 50.34
CA ALA A 14 -5.10 -46.42 49.72
C ALA A 14 -5.43 -46.29 48.22
N ALA A 15 -4.56 -46.83 47.38
CA ALA A 15 -4.90 -47.16 46.00
C ALA A 15 -5.83 -48.39 46.02
N LEU A 16 -7.04 -48.23 45.51
CA LEU A 16 -7.83 -49.32 44.96
C LEU A 16 -8.09 -49.00 43.49
N ALA A 17 -7.33 -49.66 42.63
CA ALA A 17 -7.65 -49.77 41.23
C ALA A 17 -8.96 -50.56 41.10
N PHE A 18 -10.01 -49.91 40.60
CA PHE A 18 -11.03 -50.55 39.80
C PHE A 18 -11.34 -49.65 38.60
N PRO A 19 -11.17 -50.14 37.36
CA PRO A 19 -11.50 -49.40 36.16
C PRO A 19 -13.01 -49.53 35.94
N PHE A 20 -13.78 -48.46 35.77
CA PHE A 20 -15.04 -48.52 35.00
C PHE A 20 -15.55 -47.10 34.70
N ALA A 21 -15.40 -46.73 33.44
CA ALA A 21 -16.28 -45.88 32.64
C ALA A 21 -16.88 -44.63 33.29
N VAL A 22 -16.24 -43.48 33.05
CA VAL A 22 -17.00 -42.22 32.90
C VAL A 22 -17.89 -42.41 31.67
N PRO A 23 -19.22 -42.30 31.75
CA PRO A 23 -20.03 -42.29 30.56
C PRO A 23 -19.74 -40.98 29.81
N ALA A 24 -18.94 -41.09 28.75
CA ALA A 24 -18.57 -39.99 27.86
C ALA A 24 -19.75 -39.45 27.02
N ASP A 25 -20.98 -39.88 27.28
CA ASP A 25 -22.13 -39.63 26.40
C ASP A 25 -23.22 -38.71 26.95
N ALA A 26 -23.11 -38.20 28.19
CA ALA A 26 -24.25 -37.49 28.79
C ALA A 26 -24.35 -35.97 28.48
N ALA A 27 -23.43 -35.38 27.69
CA ALA A 27 -23.41 -33.93 27.45
C ALA A 27 -23.22 -33.50 25.98
N PHE A 28 -23.27 -34.43 25.03
CA PHE A 28 -22.98 -34.12 23.62
C PHE A 28 -24.23 -33.91 22.74
N TRP A 29 -25.37 -34.44 23.18
CA TRP A 29 -26.62 -34.43 22.42
C TRP A 29 -27.74 -33.81 23.25
N ARG A 30 -28.26 -32.65 22.82
CA ARG A 30 -29.62 -32.23 23.14
C ARG A 30 -30.28 -31.64 21.89
N ASP A 31 -31.49 -32.13 21.69
CA ASP A 31 -32.62 -31.82 20.79
C ASP A 31 -32.59 -32.20 19.30
N ASP A 32 -31.44 -32.23 18.61
CA ASP A 32 -31.47 -32.49 17.13
C ASP A 32 -30.66 -33.71 16.69
N GLY A 33 -30.13 -34.49 17.62
CA GLY A 33 -29.29 -35.64 17.29
C GLY A 33 -28.06 -35.26 16.46
N LYS A 34 -27.46 -34.07 16.70
CA LYS A 34 -26.15 -33.66 16.14
C LYS A 34 -25.11 -33.27 17.21
N PRO A 35 -23.83 -33.67 17.04
CA PRO A 35 -22.70 -33.21 17.85
C PRO A 35 -22.66 -31.70 18.00
N ARG A 36 -22.32 -31.15 19.17
CA ARG A 36 -22.14 -29.69 19.34
C ARG A 36 -21.15 -29.09 18.35
N VAL A 37 -20.06 -29.80 18.07
CA VAL A 37 -19.03 -29.39 17.09
C VAL A 37 -19.59 -29.33 15.68
N VAL A 38 -20.47 -30.28 15.30
CA VAL A 38 -21.13 -30.30 13.99
C VAL A 38 -22.17 -29.19 13.91
N ARG A 39 -22.90 -28.88 14.99
CA ARG A 39 -23.82 -27.74 15.01
C ARG A 39 -23.11 -26.39 14.94
N GLU A 40 -21.98 -26.22 15.62
CA GLU A 40 -21.15 -25.02 15.50
C GLU A 40 -20.52 -24.90 14.10
N ALA A 41 -20.13 -26.02 13.47
CA ALA A 41 -19.65 -26.04 12.09
C ALA A 41 -20.77 -25.76 11.08
N GLU A 42 -21.96 -26.34 11.24
CA GLU A 42 -23.16 -26.07 10.43
C GLU A 42 -23.69 -24.66 10.61
N ARG A 43 -23.53 -24.08 11.82
CA ARG A 43 -23.83 -22.68 12.09
C ARG A 43 -22.83 -21.77 11.38
N ARG A 44 -21.53 -22.05 11.47
CA ARG A 44 -20.50 -21.30 10.73
C ARG A 44 -20.62 -21.45 9.22
N GLU A 45 -21.05 -22.61 8.74
CA GLU A 45 -21.27 -22.88 7.33
C GLU A 45 -22.55 -22.20 6.82
N ARG A 46 -23.63 -22.17 7.62
CA ARG A 46 -24.79 -21.32 7.35
C ARG A 46 -24.43 -19.84 7.37
N GLU A 47 -23.69 -19.39 8.37
CA GLU A 47 -23.17 -18.02 8.44
C GLU A 47 -22.26 -17.71 7.23
N ARG A 48 -21.48 -18.66 6.72
CA ARG A 48 -20.71 -18.51 5.45
C ARG A 48 -21.59 -18.43 4.21
N GLN A 49 -22.60 -19.28 4.11
CA GLN A 49 -23.52 -19.32 2.97
C GLN A 49 -24.41 -18.07 2.96
N ASP A 50 -24.85 -17.59 4.13
CA ASP A 50 -25.61 -16.36 4.33
C ASP A 50 -24.74 -15.11 4.11
N THR A 51 -23.44 -15.17 4.39
CA THR A 51 -22.47 -14.08 4.10
C THR A 51 -21.91 -14.12 2.68
N GLN A 52 -22.18 -15.17 1.91
CA GLN A 52 -21.88 -15.20 0.48
C GLN A 52 -23.06 -14.57 -0.25
N TRP A 53 -22.86 -13.34 -0.73
CA TRP A 53 -23.92 -12.57 -1.40
C TRP A 53 -24.27 -13.19 -2.76
N THR A 54 -25.23 -14.11 -2.75
CA THR A 54 -25.90 -14.63 -3.95
C THR A 54 -27.09 -13.76 -4.32
N PRO A 55 -27.55 -13.76 -5.58
CA PRO A 55 -28.76 -13.02 -5.98
C PRO A 55 -29.99 -13.32 -5.12
N GLU A 56 -30.14 -14.58 -4.71
CA GLU A 56 -31.23 -15.03 -3.83
C GLU A 56 -31.09 -14.43 -2.41
N ASN A 57 -29.90 -14.47 -1.80
CA ASN A 57 -29.66 -13.92 -0.46
C ASN A 57 -29.80 -12.39 -0.42
N ILE A 58 -29.42 -11.70 -1.50
CA ILE A 58 -29.58 -10.25 -1.65
C ILE A 58 -31.07 -9.89 -1.72
N ARG A 59 -31.87 -10.69 -2.42
CA ARG A 59 -33.32 -10.49 -2.51
C ARG A 59 -33.98 -10.69 -1.15
N ASP A 60 -33.54 -11.69 -0.38
CA ASP A 60 -34.10 -12.01 0.93
C ASP A 60 -33.67 -11.00 2.01
N ASN A 61 -32.46 -10.43 1.91
CA ASN A 61 -31.90 -9.50 2.89
C ASN A 61 -31.25 -8.25 2.25
N PRO A 62 -32.02 -7.41 1.53
CA PRO A 62 -31.48 -6.29 0.76
C PRO A 62 -30.87 -5.20 1.65
N GLU A 63 -31.42 -4.99 2.86
CA GLU A 63 -30.90 -4.01 3.80
C GLU A 63 -29.52 -4.42 4.36
N LEU A 64 -29.37 -5.69 4.75
CA LEU A 64 -28.11 -6.22 5.27
C LEU A 64 -27.01 -6.13 4.20
N PHE A 65 -27.35 -6.52 2.96
CA PHE A 65 -26.47 -6.41 1.81
C PHE A 65 -25.97 -4.97 1.59
N LEU A 66 -26.88 -3.99 1.57
CA LEU A 66 -26.53 -2.60 1.33
C LEU A 66 -25.65 -2.02 2.46
N ARG A 67 -25.90 -2.40 3.72
CA ARG A 67 -25.05 -2.01 4.85
C ARG A 67 -23.63 -2.58 4.72
N ASP A 68 -23.51 -3.85 4.35
CA ASP A 68 -22.22 -4.51 4.15
C ASP A 68 -21.46 -3.92 2.95
N ALA A 69 -22.17 -3.61 1.85
CA ALA A 69 -21.59 -2.94 0.69
C ALA A 69 -21.06 -1.53 1.03
N ILE A 70 -21.79 -0.76 1.85
CA ILE A 70 -21.32 0.53 2.38
C ILE A 70 -20.08 0.34 3.25
N GLY A 71 -20.08 -0.66 4.14
CA GLY A 71 -18.93 -1.01 4.96
C GLY A 71 -17.70 -1.38 4.13
N ALA A 72 -17.88 -2.14 3.06
CA ALA A 72 -16.81 -2.45 2.11
C ALA A 72 -16.27 -1.19 1.41
N CYS A 73 -17.13 -0.23 1.05
CA CYS A 73 -16.68 1.06 0.54
C CYS A 73 -15.84 1.84 1.56
N ASP A 74 -16.21 1.81 2.85
CA ASP A 74 -15.47 2.51 3.90
C ASP A 74 -14.08 1.85 4.12
N LEU A 75 -13.99 0.52 4.10
CA LEU A 75 -12.71 -0.20 4.16
C LEU A 75 -11.81 0.09 2.95
N LEU A 76 -12.38 0.13 1.74
CA LEU A 76 -11.65 0.47 0.53
C LEU A 76 -11.14 1.93 0.56
N LYS A 77 -11.93 2.84 1.14
CA LYS A 77 -11.51 4.22 1.34
C LYS A 77 -10.26 4.29 2.24
N ASP A 78 -10.27 3.58 3.37
CA ASP A 78 -9.14 3.55 4.30
C ASP A 78 -7.88 2.96 3.62
N LYS A 79 -8.05 1.90 2.80
CA LYS A 79 -6.95 1.35 1.98
C LYS A 79 -6.38 2.39 1.00
N ILE A 80 -7.23 3.12 0.28
CA ILE A 80 -6.81 4.16 -0.67
C ILE A 80 -6.04 5.27 0.06
N GLU A 81 -6.53 5.71 1.24
CA GLU A 81 -5.86 6.74 2.04
C GLU A 81 -4.47 6.28 2.53
N ALA A 82 -4.36 5.03 2.99
CA ALA A 82 -3.08 4.45 3.37
C ALA A 82 -2.09 4.37 2.19
N GLN A 83 -2.57 3.95 1.01
CA GLN A 83 -1.75 3.91 -0.21
C GLN A 83 -1.30 5.30 -0.67
N ASP A 84 -2.17 6.32 -0.59
CA ASP A 84 -1.79 7.70 -0.96
C ASP A 84 -0.68 8.23 -0.03
N ILE A 85 -0.78 7.98 1.28
CA ILE A 85 0.29 8.34 2.23
C ILE A 85 1.61 7.67 1.85
N ALA A 86 1.58 6.36 1.54
CA ALA A 86 2.78 5.63 1.11
C ALA A 86 3.39 6.24 -0.16
N PHE A 87 2.57 6.61 -1.14
CA PHE A 87 3.04 7.29 -2.36
C PHE A 87 3.58 8.69 -2.10
N ILE A 88 3.00 9.47 -1.18
CA ILE A 88 3.54 10.77 -0.77
C ILE A 88 4.96 10.60 -0.20
N LEU A 89 5.16 9.62 0.69
CA LEU A 89 6.46 9.34 1.28
C LEU A 89 7.48 8.88 0.23
N LEU A 90 7.08 7.97 -0.67
CA LEU A 90 7.93 7.48 -1.75
C LEU A 90 8.34 8.61 -2.70
N LYS A 91 7.39 9.47 -3.10
CA LYS A 91 7.63 10.63 -3.96
C LYS A 91 8.61 11.61 -3.31
N LYS A 92 8.43 11.91 -2.02
CA LYS A 92 9.35 12.78 -1.26
C LYS A 92 10.75 12.18 -1.19
N SER A 93 10.86 10.89 -0.91
CA SER A 93 12.15 10.19 -0.86
C SER A 93 12.87 10.20 -2.21
N ALA A 94 12.16 9.88 -3.30
CA ALA A 94 12.72 9.90 -4.64
C ALA A 94 13.11 11.31 -5.09
N ALA A 95 12.31 12.34 -4.78
CA ALA A 95 12.62 13.73 -5.07
C ALA A 95 13.90 14.20 -4.37
N ARG A 96 14.09 13.86 -3.09
CA ARG A 96 15.35 14.15 -2.38
C ARG A 96 16.56 13.53 -3.07
N LYS A 97 16.44 12.27 -3.53
CA LYS A 97 17.52 11.60 -4.28
C LYS A 97 17.82 12.29 -5.62
N VAL A 98 16.81 12.85 -6.29
CA VAL A 98 17.01 13.67 -7.51
C VAL A 98 17.79 14.94 -7.19
N ASP A 99 17.46 15.62 -6.08
CA ASP A 99 18.14 16.83 -5.65
C ASP A 99 19.59 16.57 -5.21
N ASP A 100 19.83 15.48 -4.48
CA ASP A 100 21.15 15.03 -4.06
C ASP A 100 22.03 14.71 -5.28
N ALA A 101 21.50 13.92 -6.23
CA ALA A 101 22.18 13.61 -7.48
C ALA A 101 22.46 14.87 -8.31
N GLY A 102 21.49 15.79 -8.41
CA GLY A 102 21.67 17.09 -9.07
C GLY A 102 22.73 17.97 -8.41
N SER A 103 22.90 17.85 -7.09
CA SER A 103 23.94 18.55 -6.34
C SER A 103 25.32 17.91 -6.52
N MET A 104 25.38 16.57 -6.65
CA MET A 104 26.61 15.85 -6.99
C MET A 104 27.10 16.21 -8.39
N ILE A 105 26.23 16.15 -9.40
CA ILE A 105 26.55 16.55 -10.78
C ILE A 105 27.14 17.96 -10.78
N ARG A 106 26.44 18.94 -10.19
CA ARG A 106 26.93 20.33 -10.13
C ARG A 106 28.30 20.48 -9.48
N ARG A 107 28.59 19.72 -8.41
CA ARG A 107 29.88 19.76 -7.72
C ARG A 107 31.00 19.18 -8.58
N TYR A 108 30.81 18.00 -9.16
CA TYR A 108 31.84 17.36 -9.97
C TYR A 108 32.02 18.04 -11.33
N THR A 109 30.97 18.56 -11.96
CA THR A 109 31.12 19.35 -13.20
C THR A 109 31.98 20.60 -12.97
N LYS A 110 31.77 21.32 -11.86
CA LYS A 110 32.63 22.46 -11.49
C LYS A 110 34.09 22.04 -11.27
N PHE A 111 34.30 20.91 -10.57
CA PHE A 111 35.64 20.36 -10.39
C PHE A 111 36.30 20.01 -11.73
N LEU A 112 35.58 19.35 -12.64
CA LEU A 112 36.07 18.97 -13.97
C LEU A 112 36.41 20.19 -14.84
N GLU A 113 35.60 21.25 -14.78
CA GLU A 113 35.89 22.51 -15.47
C GLU A 113 37.17 23.18 -14.94
N GLU A 114 37.35 23.20 -13.62
CA GLU A 114 38.54 23.77 -12.99
C GLU A 114 39.78 22.91 -13.27
N ALA A 115 39.68 21.59 -13.12
CA ALA A 115 40.74 20.65 -13.44
C ALA A 115 41.21 20.78 -14.89
N LYS A 116 40.26 20.92 -15.83
CA LYS A 116 40.57 21.14 -17.25
C LYS A 116 41.30 22.47 -17.50
N LYS A 117 40.95 23.53 -16.77
CA LYS A 117 41.66 24.83 -16.87
C LYS A 117 43.08 24.72 -16.31
N GLN A 118 43.23 24.14 -15.12
CA GLN A 118 44.53 24.00 -14.47
C GLN A 118 45.47 23.09 -15.26
N TYR A 119 44.97 21.98 -15.80
CA TYR A 119 45.74 21.11 -16.69
C TYR A 119 46.29 21.87 -17.90
N LYS A 120 45.44 22.65 -18.58
CA LYS A 120 45.85 23.46 -19.73
C LYS A 120 46.90 24.52 -19.39
N LEU A 121 46.82 25.11 -18.19
CA LEU A 121 47.81 26.08 -17.73
C LEU A 121 49.15 25.42 -17.41
N ALA A 122 49.13 24.23 -16.79
CA ALA A 122 50.33 23.47 -16.47
C ALA A 122 51.05 22.93 -17.71
N THR A 123 50.32 22.62 -18.79
CA THR A 123 50.90 22.12 -20.05
C THR A 123 51.21 23.22 -21.08
N ALA A 124 50.94 24.49 -20.77
CA ALA A 124 51.31 25.62 -21.63
C ALA A 124 52.81 25.95 -21.53
N GLU A 125 53.36 26.72 -22.47
CA GLU A 125 54.76 27.17 -22.40
C GLU A 125 55.00 27.95 -21.09
N GLY A 126 55.93 27.44 -20.27
CA GLY A 126 56.25 28.00 -18.95
C GLY A 126 55.39 27.49 -17.79
N GLY A 127 54.43 26.58 -18.05
CA GLY A 127 53.68 25.88 -17.02
C GLY A 127 54.45 24.71 -16.40
N SER A 128 54.13 24.36 -15.16
CA SER A 128 54.66 23.16 -14.49
C SER A 128 53.67 22.60 -13.49
N PHE A 129 53.78 21.31 -13.21
CA PHE A 129 53.15 20.66 -12.06
C PHE A 129 53.99 20.90 -10.79
N PRO A 130 53.40 20.80 -9.58
CA PRO A 130 52.01 20.48 -9.27
C PRO A 130 51.03 21.66 -9.49
N VAL A 131 49.77 21.35 -9.80
CA VAL A 131 48.69 22.35 -9.88
C VAL A 131 47.89 22.39 -8.59
N THR A 132 47.38 23.57 -8.24
CA THR A 132 46.53 23.72 -7.04
C THR A 132 45.05 23.75 -7.42
N ILE A 133 44.27 22.79 -6.94
CA ILE A 133 42.81 22.77 -7.10
C ILE A 133 42.16 22.66 -5.72
N ASN A 134 41.25 23.59 -5.39
CA ASN A 134 40.57 23.67 -4.10
C ASN A 134 41.53 23.64 -2.89
N GLY A 135 42.73 24.22 -3.04
CA GLY A 135 43.76 24.26 -1.98
C GLY A 135 44.61 23.00 -1.84
N PHE A 136 44.46 22.01 -2.72
CA PHE A 136 45.32 20.82 -2.77
C PHE A 136 46.25 20.90 -3.98
N GLU A 137 47.54 20.66 -3.74
CA GLU A 137 48.54 20.47 -4.79
C GLU A 137 48.40 19.06 -5.36
N LEU A 138 48.35 18.96 -6.69
CA LEU A 138 48.19 17.72 -7.43
C LEU A 138 49.23 17.63 -8.53
N ASN A 139 49.93 16.50 -8.57
CA ASN A 139 50.75 16.17 -9.72
C ASN A 139 49.87 15.72 -10.92
N GLU A 140 50.50 15.44 -12.07
CA GLU A 140 49.76 15.11 -13.29
C GLU A 140 48.94 13.81 -13.15
N GLU A 141 49.53 12.78 -12.54
CA GLU A 141 48.89 11.47 -12.37
C GLU A 141 47.70 11.55 -11.40
N GLU A 142 47.88 12.19 -10.24
CA GLU A 142 46.84 12.41 -9.24
C GLU A 142 45.68 13.26 -9.78
N LEU A 143 45.99 14.24 -10.64
CA LEU A 143 44.96 15.03 -11.30
C LEU A 143 44.15 14.18 -12.29
N SER A 144 44.83 13.36 -13.10
CA SER A 144 44.19 12.45 -14.05
C SER A 144 43.28 11.43 -13.35
N ASP A 145 43.75 10.85 -12.25
CA ASP A 145 42.97 9.91 -11.43
C ASP A 145 41.72 10.59 -10.87
N LYS A 146 41.85 11.78 -10.28
CA LYS A 146 40.70 12.53 -9.74
C LYS A 146 39.72 12.97 -10.82
N VAL A 147 40.19 13.29 -12.02
CA VAL A 147 39.32 13.60 -13.17
C VAL A 147 38.54 12.35 -13.59
N SER A 148 39.18 11.19 -13.66
CA SER A 148 38.54 9.92 -13.99
C SER A 148 37.47 9.56 -12.95
N ASP A 149 37.80 9.61 -11.66
CA ASP A 149 36.86 9.43 -10.56
C ASP A 149 35.67 10.39 -10.63
N ALA A 150 35.93 11.67 -10.93
CA ALA A 150 34.88 12.68 -11.02
C ALA A 150 33.94 12.42 -12.21
N LEU A 151 34.46 11.96 -13.36
CA LEU A 151 33.66 11.57 -14.52
C LEU A 151 32.75 10.38 -14.19
N GLU A 152 33.28 9.33 -13.56
CA GLU A 152 32.48 8.17 -13.14
C GLU A 152 31.37 8.58 -12.15
N ARG A 153 31.69 9.47 -11.20
CA ARG A 153 30.71 9.98 -10.23
C ARG A 153 29.61 10.82 -10.88
N VAL A 154 29.93 11.60 -11.93
CA VAL A 154 28.92 12.32 -12.71
C VAL A 154 28.01 11.33 -13.43
N GLU A 155 28.57 10.34 -14.11
CA GLU A 155 27.78 9.34 -14.85
C GLU A 155 26.83 8.56 -13.92
N LEU A 156 27.33 8.11 -12.76
CA LEU A 156 26.52 7.45 -11.74
C LEU A 156 25.41 8.37 -11.21
N ALA A 157 25.73 9.64 -10.93
CA ALA A 157 24.75 10.60 -10.46
C ALA A 157 23.69 10.91 -11.53
N GLU A 158 24.05 10.97 -12.81
CA GLU A 158 23.09 11.13 -13.91
C GLU A 158 22.15 9.94 -14.03
N LYS A 159 22.68 8.71 -13.96
CA LYS A 159 21.87 7.48 -13.93
C LYS A 159 20.91 7.47 -12.73
N GLN A 160 21.39 7.84 -11.55
CA GLN A 160 20.55 7.96 -10.34
C GLN A 160 19.47 9.03 -10.49
N LYS A 161 19.82 10.21 -11.03
CA LYS A 161 18.89 11.30 -11.28
C LYS A 161 17.79 10.87 -12.25
N ALA A 162 18.15 10.23 -13.36
CA ALA A 162 17.20 9.75 -14.36
C ALA A 162 16.24 8.71 -13.76
N THR A 163 16.79 7.74 -13.02
CA THR A 163 16.00 6.66 -12.40
C THR A 163 15.02 7.22 -11.36
N ASN A 164 15.49 8.05 -10.43
CA ASN A 164 14.62 8.63 -9.40
C ASN A 164 13.60 9.63 -9.98
N SER A 165 13.95 10.36 -11.04
CA SER A 165 13.00 11.23 -11.75
C SER A 165 11.88 10.42 -12.41
N ALA A 166 12.20 9.27 -12.99
CA ALA A 166 11.19 8.35 -13.53
C ALA A 166 10.27 7.82 -12.43
N ILE A 167 10.81 7.48 -11.25
CA ILE A 167 10.01 7.07 -10.09
C ILE A 167 9.06 8.20 -9.66
N VAL A 168 9.55 9.44 -9.52
CA VAL A 168 8.70 10.59 -9.15
C VAL A 168 7.53 10.77 -10.12
N LYS A 169 7.78 10.64 -11.43
CA LYS A 169 6.74 10.71 -12.46
C LYS A 169 5.72 9.58 -12.31
N LYS A 170 6.19 8.33 -12.21
CA LYS A 170 5.33 7.14 -12.04
C LYS A 170 4.43 7.24 -10.81
N VAL A 171 5.00 7.65 -9.68
CA VAL A 171 4.25 7.84 -8.43
C VAL A 171 3.21 8.95 -8.60
N GLY A 172 3.55 10.05 -9.28
CA GLY A 172 2.62 11.13 -9.57
C GLY A 172 1.38 10.67 -10.35
N ILE A 173 1.56 9.82 -11.37
CA ILE A 173 0.46 9.24 -12.15
C ILE A 173 -0.44 8.36 -11.26
N ARG A 174 0.15 7.46 -10.46
CA ARG A 174 -0.62 6.60 -9.53
C ARG A 174 -1.44 7.38 -8.51
N GLN A 175 -0.91 8.50 -8.01
CA GLN A 175 -1.68 9.38 -7.13
C GLN A 175 -2.91 9.97 -7.85
N GLY A 176 -2.80 10.29 -9.14
CA GLY A 176 -3.94 10.74 -9.96
C GLY A 176 -5.00 9.64 -10.12
N VAL A 177 -4.58 8.42 -10.44
CA VAL A 177 -5.47 7.25 -10.55
C VAL A 177 -6.17 6.96 -9.22
N LEU A 178 -5.45 6.92 -8.10
CA LEU A 178 -6.05 6.73 -6.78
C LEU A 178 -7.07 7.81 -6.42
N LYS A 179 -6.82 9.07 -6.77
CA LYS A 179 -7.78 10.17 -6.57
C LYS A 179 -9.04 9.99 -7.42
N LYS A 180 -8.92 9.50 -8.66
CA LYS A 180 -10.05 9.12 -9.52
C LYS A 180 -10.88 8.03 -8.84
N LYS A 181 -10.26 6.92 -8.41
CA LYS A 181 -10.94 5.82 -7.70
C LYS A 181 -11.58 6.26 -6.39
N SER A 182 -10.93 7.11 -5.60
CA SER A 182 -11.50 7.69 -4.37
C SER A 182 -12.81 8.46 -4.63
N ARG A 183 -12.93 9.12 -5.79
CA ARG A 183 -14.15 9.85 -6.17
C ARG A 183 -15.23 8.91 -6.68
N GLU A 184 -14.87 7.90 -7.47
CA GLU A 184 -15.79 6.87 -7.93
C GLU A 184 -16.37 6.09 -6.75
N LEU A 185 -15.53 5.69 -5.79
CA LEU A 185 -15.94 5.05 -4.55
C LEU A 185 -16.90 5.91 -3.73
N ARG A 186 -16.62 7.22 -3.60
CA ARG A 186 -17.55 8.18 -2.97
C ARG A 186 -18.88 8.28 -3.70
N SER A 187 -18.87 8.20 -5.03
CA SER A 187 -20.10 8.21 -5.84
C SER A 187 -20.93 6.95 -5.60
N ILE A 188 -20.28 5.77 -5.63
CA ILE A 188 -20.91 4.47 -5.38
C ILE A 188 -21.48 4.40 -3.97
N ARG A 189 -20.70 4.81 -2.96
CA ARG A 189 -21.17 4.87 -1.58
C ARG A 189 -22.40 5.76 -1.43
N ARG A 190 -22.45 6.93 -2.08
CA ARG A 190 -23.64 7.80 -2.06
C ARG A 190 -24.86 7.11 -2.70
N LYS A 191 -24.68 6.42 -3.84
CA LYS A 191 -25.75 5.64 -4.47
C LYS A 191 -26.26 4.53 -3.56
N LEU A 192 -25.38 3.79 -2.90
CA LEU A 192 -25.74 2.73 -1.94
C LEU A 192 -26.50 3.27 -0.73
N VAL A 193 -26.10 4.43 -0.19
CA VAL A 193 -26.82 5.08 0.91
C VAL A 193 -28.23 5.48 0.47
N LEU A 194 -28.39 6.06 -0.72
CA LEU A 194 -29.71 6.38 -1.27
C LEU A 194 -30.55 5.12 -1.51
N GLN A 195 -29.95 4.06 -2.03
CA GLN A 195 -30.63 2.76 -2.21
C GLN A 195 -31.02 2.15 -0.86
N LEU A 196 -30.21 2.30 0.18
CA LEU A 196 -30.54 1.83 1.53
C LEU A 196 -31.73 2.59 2.11
N GLU A 197 -31.78 3.90 1.91
CA GLU A 197 -32.93 4.72 2.29
C GLU A 197 -34.17 4.33 1.50
N GLN A 198 -34.05 4.11 0.18
CA GLN A 198 -35.12 3.62 -0.67
C GLN A 198 -35.62 2.23 -0.25
N VAL A 199 -34.74 1.28 0.06
CA VAL A 199 -35.15 -0.06 0.53
C VAL A 199 -35.86 0.02 1.88
N LYS A 200 -35.42 0.89 2.79
CA LYS A 200 -36.14 1.12 4.06
C LYS A 200 -37.53 1.73 3.84
N MET A 201 -37.64 2.66 2.89
CA MET A 201 -38.93 3.27 2.51
C MET A 201 -39.82 2.30 1.72
N ASN A 202 -39.24 1.49 0.84
CA ASN A 202 -39.95 0.55 -0.03
C ASN A 202 -40.22 -0.80 0.64
N GLN A 203 -39.54 -1.20 1.69
CA GLN A 203 -40.03 -2.27 2.57
C GLN A 203 -41.36 -1.87 3.23
N ALA A 204 -41.68 -0.58 3.31
CA ALA A 204 -43.02 -0.12 3.65
C ALA A 204 -44.02 -0.16 2.46
N LEU A 205 -43.56 -0.41 1.22
CA LEU A 205 -44.34 -0.29 -0.02
C LEU A 205 -44.30 -1.51 -0.98
N GLY A 206 -43.38 -2.49 -0.82
CA GLY A 206 -43.36 -3.78 -1.53
C GLY A 206 -42.54 -3.92 -2.82
N GLU A 207 -41.75 -2.93 -3.27
CA GLU A 207 -41.07 -2.95 -4.58
C GLU A 207 -39.54 -2.75 -4.46
N ILE A 208 -38.74 -3.77 -4.79
CA ILE A 208 -37.26 -3.68 -4.85
C ILE A 208 -36.79 -4.22 -6.20
N ASP A 209 -36.30 -3.32 -7.06
CA ASP A 209 -35.61 -3.66 -8.31
C ASP A 209 -34.08 -3.79 -8.11
N ALA A 210 -33.44 -4.47 -9.07
CA ALA A 210 -32.15 -5.16 -8.97
C ALA A 210 -30.97 -4.39 -8.32
N LEU A 211 -30.45 -4.95 -7.23
CA LEU A 211 -29.26 -4.49 -6.48
C LEU A 211 -27.94 -5.16 -6.92
N SER A 212 -28.00 -6.13 -7.84
CA SER A 212 -26.89 -7.03 -8.18
C SER A 212 -25.74 -6.37 -8.97
N GLU A 213 -26.00 -5.31 -9.73
CA GLU A 213 -24.97 -4.63 -10.55
C GLU A 213 -23.90 -3.90 -9.71
N VAL A 214 -24.24 -3.49 -8.48
CA VAL A 214 -23.32 -2.72 -7.62
C VAL A 214 -22.21 -3.60 -7.03
N LEU A 215 -22.47 -4.90 -6.90
CA LEU A 215 -21.53 -5.90 -6.36
C LEU A 215 -20.33 -6.12 -7.28
N GLY A 216 -20.56 -6.15 -8.59
CA GLY A 216 -19.51 -6.26 -9.60
C GLY A 216 -18.55 -5.09 -9.50
N ALA A 217 -19.07 -3.86 -9.53
CA ALA A 217 -18.25 -2.64 -9.47
C ALA A 217 -17.40 -2.52 -8.19
N ILE A 218 -17.93 -2.91 -7.02
CA ILE A 218 -17.16 -2.89 -5.76
C ILE A 218 -16.07 -3.95 -5.78
N LYS A 219 -16.37 -5.15 -6.26
CA LYS A 219 -15.42 -6.26 -6.34
C LYS A 219 -14.31 -5.96 -7.35
N ASP A 220 -14.65 -5.40 -8.50
CA ASP A 220 -13.68 -5.00 -9.53
C ASP A 220 -12.75 -3.91 -8.99
N MET A 221 -13.29 -2.87 -8.34
CA MET A 221 -12.46 -1.86 -7.66
C MET A 221 -11.59 -2.47 -6.57
N ALA A 222 -12.09 -3.43 -5.78
CA ALA A 222 -11.31 -4.09 -4.74
C ALA A 222 -10.13 -4.89 -5.33
N ILE A 223 -10.34 -5.61 -6.43
CA ILE A 223 -9.30 -6.33 -7.15
C ILE A 223 -8.24 -5.35 -7.66
N GLU A 224 -8.65 -4.28 -8.33
CA GLU A 224 -7.70 -3.30 -8.88
C GLU A 224 -6.97 -2.47 -7.80
N ILE A 225 -7.52 -2.36 -6.58
CA ILE A 225 -6.84 -1.70 -5.44
C ILE A 225 -5.89 -2.66 -4.71
N ASP A 226 -6.18 -3.97 -4.72
CA ASP A 226 -5.32 -5.02 -4.18
C ASP A 226 -4.21 -5.45 -5.15
N GLU A 227 -4.26 -5.05 -6.42
CA GLU A 227 -3.14 -5.19 -7.34
C GLU A 227 -1.90 -4.46 -6.83
N ASP A 228 -0.75 -5.14 -6.91
CA ASP A 228 0.52 -4.69 -6.34
C ASP A 228 0.83 -3.23 -6.69
N PRO A 229 0.96 -2.37 -5.65
CA PRO A 229 1.57 -1.06 -5.60
C PRO A 229 2.47 -0.61 -6.73
N THR A 230 3.32 -1.56 -7.10
CA THR A 230 4.57 -1.39 -7.81
C THR A 230 4.51 -1.90 -9.24
N LYS A 231 3.54 -2.74 -9.63
CA LYS A 231 3.34 -3.21 -11.00
C LYS A 231 2.50 -2.22 -11.81
N LEU A 232 2.99 -1.79 -12.98
CA LEU A 232 2.25 -0.90 -13.89
C LEU A 232 1.69 -1.75 -15.02
N SER A 233 0.40 -1.58 -15.31
CA SER A 233 -0.13 -1.98 -16.61
C SER A 233 0.36 -0.99 -17.68
N LEU A 234 0.35 -1.38 -18.94
CA LEU A 234 0.74 -0.49 -20.05
C LEU A 234 -0.24 0.69 -20.18
N ASP A 235 -1.50 0.48 -19.80
CA ASP A 235 -2.59 1.46 -19.85
C ASP A 235 -2.39 2.57 -18.81
N ASP A 236 -1.82 2.26 -17.64
CA ASP A 236 -1.47 3.25 -16.61
C ASP A 236 -0.32 4.19 -17.04
N ILE A 237 0.49 3.81 -18.04
CA ILE A 237 1.62 4.62 -18.53
C ILE A 237 1.17 5.63 -19.59
N THR A 238 0.11 5.31 -20.33
CA THR A 238 -0.44 6.12 -21.42
C THR A 238 -1.60 7.02 -20.98
N GLU A 239 -2.19 6.79 -19.80
CA GLU A 239 -3.24 7.64 -19.25
C GLU A 239 -2.67 9.05 -18.93
N GLU A 240 -3.07 10.06 -19.71
CA GLU A 240 -2.83 11.47 -19.37
C GLU A 240 -3.41 11.75 -17.98
N ASP A 241 -2.72 12.56 -17.14
CA ASP A 241 -3.18 12.91 -15.78
C ASP A 241 -4.68 13.29 -15.82
N PRO A 242 -5.60 12.41 -15.36
CA PRO A 242 -7.03 12.60 -15.55
C PRO A 242 -7.58 13.76 -14.72
N ASP A 243 -6.75 14.35 -13.86
CA ASP A 243 -7.04 15.57 -13.12
C ASP A 243 -6.56 16.84 -13.82
N LYS A 244 -5.75 16.77 -14.88
CA LYS A 244 -5.22 17.95 -15.56
C LYS A 244 -6.33 18.82 -16.16
N ALA A 245 -7.23 18.20 -16.92
CA ALA A 245 -8.39 18.90 -17.50
C ALA A 245 -9.35 19.44 -16.42
N ARG A 246 -9.53 18.70 -15.32
CA ARG A 246 -10.42 19.11 -14.22
C ARG A 246 -9.85 20.24 -13.37
N ARG A 247 -8.53 20.25 -13.12
CA ARG A 247 -7.84 21.35 -12.44
C ARG A 247 -7.91 22.62 -13.28
N GLN A 248 -7.69 22.52 -14.59
CA GLN A 248 -7.90 23.64 -15.51
C GLN A 248 -9.33 24.18 -15.43
N SER A 249 -10.37 23.35 -15.53
CA SER A 249 -11.75 23.85 -15.42
C SER A 249 -12.08 24.44 -14.05
N ALA A 250 -11.47 23.97 -12.97
CA ALA A 250 -11.65 24.55 -11.64
C ALA A 250 -10.87 25.87 -11.47
N GLU A 251 -9.68 25.97 -12.03
CA GLU A 251 -8.88 27.19 -12.09
C GLU A 251 -9.61 28.27 -12.92
N ASP A 252 -10.09 27.91 -14.12
CA ASP A 252 -10.87 28.78 -14.99
C ASP A 252 -12.15 29.34 -14.31
N PHE A 253 -12.80 28.54 -13.46
CA PHE A 253 -14.00 28.95 -12.70
C PHE A 253 -13.66 29.83 -11.48
N LEU A 254 -12.49 29.65 -10.88
CA LEU A 254 -12.05 30.46 -9.74
C LEU A 254 -11.46 31.81 -10.17
N GLU A 255 -11.01 31.91 -11.42
CA GLU A 255 -10.49 33.13 -12.04
C GLU A 255 -11.56 33.97 -12.78
N SER A 256 -12.78 33.44 -12.93
CA SER A 256 -13.96 34.14 -13.51
C SER A 256 -14.77 34.89 -12.45
#